data_AF-A0A6A4I6R1-F1
#
_entry.id   AF-A0A6A4I6R1-F1
#
_cell.length_a   1.000
_cell.length_b   1.000
_cell.length_c   1.000
_cell.angle_alpha   90.00
_cell.angle_beta   90.00
_cell.angle_gamma   90.00
#
_symmetry.space_group_name_H-M   'P 1'
#
loop_
_entity.id
_entity.type
_entity.pdbx_description
1 polymer ?
#
loop_
_entity_poly.entity_id
_entity_poly.type
_entity_poly.pdbx_seq_one_letter_code
_entity_poly.pdbx_strand_id
1 'polypeptide(L)' 'MHLADASVFVSCVMSLAVFDIGKCVKNEMVIEPVNDRTSATISRPKPFKCSIKPRSPRAIALIQSSDEHL' A
#
# COMPACT_ATOMS: atom_id res chain seq x y z
N MET A 1 -23.51 -11.57 -1.78
CA MET A 1 -22.46 -11.44 -0.74
C MET A 1 -21.09 -11.56 -1.42
N HIS A 2 -20.70 -10.54 -2.20
CA HIS A 2 -19.42 -10.55 -2.96
C HIS A 2 -18.76 -9.17 -3.03
N LEU A 3 -19.45 -8.11 -2.57
CA LEU A 3 -18.94 -6.75 -2.65
C LEU A 3 -17.66 -6.58 -1.82
N ALA A 4 -17.59 -7.16 -0.63
CA ALA A 4 -16.41 -7.08 0.22
C ALA A 4 -15.19 -7.74 -0.46
N ASP A 5 -15.33 -8.95 -0.97
CA ASP A 5 -14.24 -9.67 -1.62
C ASP A 5 -13.80 -8.98 -2.91
N ALA A 6 -14.76 -8.60 -3.77
CA ALA A 6 -14.47 -7.93 -5.03
C ALA A 6 -13.81 -6.55 -4.81
N SER A 7 -14.30 -5.77 -3.85
CA SER A 7 -13.71 -4.45 -3.54
C SER A 7 -12.29 -4.57 -2.99
N VAL A 8 -12.05 -5.47 -2.03
CA VAL A 8 -10.70 -5.68 -1.48
C VAL A 8 -9.76 -6.19 -2.57
N PHE A 9 -10.19 -7.15 -3.39
CA PHE A 9 -9.37 -7.67 -4.48
C PHE A 9 -8.98 -6.58 -5.48
N VAL A 10 -9.95 -5.80 -5.95
CA VAL A 10 -9.69 -4.70 -6.89
C VAL A 10 -8.77 -3.65 -6.26
N SER A 11 -9.00 -3.26 -5.01
CA SER A 11 -8.10 -2.33 -4.31
C SER A 11 -6.66 -2.85 -4.26
N CYS A 12 -6.47 -4.11 -3.89
CA CYS A 12 -5.13 -4.72 -3.84
C CYS A 12 -4.48 -4.77 -5.23
N VAL A 13 -5.19 -5.24 -6.26
CA VAL A 13 -4.63 -5.37 -7.61
C VAL A 13 -4.29 -4.00 -8.20
N MET A 14 -5.14 -3.00 -8.02
CA MET A 14 -4.89 -1.64 -8.51
C MET A 14 -3.68 -1.01 -7.81
N SER A 15 -3.55 -1.16 -6.48
CA SER A 15 -2.36 -0.71 -5.76
C SER A 15 -1.09 -1.41 -6.26
N LEU A 16 -1.12 -2.74 -6.37
CA LEU A 16 0.03 -3.53 -6.83
C LEU A 16 0.34 -3.33 -8.31
N ALA A 17 -0.62 -2.89 -9.12
CA ALA A 17 -0.42 -2.53 -10.52
C ALA A 17 0.43 -1.26 -10.68
N VAL A 18 0.44 -0.38 -9.67
CA VAL A 18 1.12 0.92 -9.70
C VAL A 18 2.36 0.96 -8.80
N PHE A 19 2.34 0.26 -7.67
CA PHE A 19 3.36 0.35 -6.64
C PHE A 19 4.04 -1.00 -6.35
N ASP A 20 5.34 -0.95 -6.10
CA ASP A 20 6.07 -1.98 -5.37
C ASP A 20 5.96 -1.67 -3.87
N ILE A 21 5.38 -2.62 -3.12
CA ILE A 21 5.15 -2.52 -1.68
C ILE A 21 6.03 -3.54 -0.97
N GLY A 22 6.83 -3.08 -0.01
CA GLY A 22 7.78 -3.94 0.69
C GLY A 22 8.12 -3.45 2.08
N LYS A 23 9.04 -4.16 2.73
CA LYS A 23 9.57 -3.78 4.05
C LYS A 23 10.34 -2.47 3.94
N CYS A 24 10.23 -1.64 4.99
CA CYS A 24 10.99 -0.41 5.06
C CYS A 24 12.48 -0.73 5.31
N VAL A 25 13.38 0.00 4.67
CA VAL A 25 14.82 -0.07 4.94
C VAL A 25 15.24 1.24 5.60
N LYS A 26 15.91 1.16 6.76
CA LYS A 26 16.45 2.32 7.48
C LYS A 26 17.88 2.00 7.88
N ASN A 27 18.83 2.88 7.53
CA ASN A 27 20.26 2.68 7.79
C ASN A 27 20.74 1.31 7.31
N GLU A 28 20.39 0.95 6.06
CA GLU A 28 20.74 -0.33 5.42
C GLU A 28 20.14 -1.60 6.08
N MET A 29 19.31 -1.44 7.11
CA MET A 29 18.65 -2.54 7.81
C MET A 29 17.16 -2.63 7.44
N VAL A 30 16.71 -3.84 7.12
CA VAL A 30 15.29 -4.14 6.89
C VAL A 30 14.53 -4.10 8.22
N ILE A 31 13.48 -3.30 8.29
CA ILE A 31 12.58 -3.23 9.45
C ILE A 31 11.47 -4.27 9.26
N GLU A 32 11.44 -5.28 10.12
CA GLU A 32 10.37 -6.28 10.16
C GLU A 32 9.08 -5.69 10.77
N PRO A 33 7.93 -5.73 10.07
CA PRO A 33 6.66 -5.35 10.66
C PRO A 33 6.25 -6.34 11.76
N VAL A 34 5.88 -5.82 12.93
CA VAL A 34 5.30 -6.65 13.99
C VAL A 34 3.84 -6.97 13.64
N ASN A 35 3.48 -8.26 13.65
CA ASN A 35 2.10 -8.68 13.47
C ASN A 35 1.29 -8.47 14.75
N ASP A 36 0.81 -7.24 14.95
CA ASP A 36 0.02 -6.83 16.11
C ASP A 36 -1.26 -6.10 15.65
N ARG A 37 -2.33 -6.22 16.45
CA ARG A 37 -3.68 -5.75 16.11
C ARG A 37 -4.31 -4.95 17.24
N THR A 38 -5.25 -4.08 16.88
CA THR A 38 -6.08 -3.36 17.85
C THR A 38 -7.17 -4.28 18.41
N SER A 39 -7.50 -4.16 19.69
CA SER A 39 -8.54 -4.96 20.37
C SER A 39 -9.96 -4.38 20.29
N ALA A 40 -10.22 -3.45 19.36
CA ALA A 40 -11.54 -2.83 19.16
C ALA A 40 -12.47 -3.72 18.31
N THR A 41 -13.75 -3.34 18.21
CA THR A 41 -14.79 -4.05 17.42
C THR A 41 -14.37 -4.36 15.98
N ILE A 42 -13.56 -3.49 15.37
CA ILE A 42 -12.89 -3.75 14.09
C ILE A 42 -11.40 -3.95 14.38
N SER A 43 -10.92 -5.18 14.15
CA SER A 43 -9.51 -5.52 14.35
C SER A 43 -8.65 -4.98 13.21
N ARG A 44 -7.91 -3.90 13.45
CA ARG A 44 -6.97 -3.30 12.49
C ARG A 44 -5.53 -3.67 12.86
N PRO A 45 -4.61 -3.79 11.89
CA PRO A 45 -3.18 -3.79 12.18
C PRO A 45 -2.79 -2.51 12.96
N LYS A 46 -1.87 -2.62 13.91
CA LYS A 46 -1.24 -1.41 14.49
C LYS A 46 -0.39 -0.69 13.43
N PRO A 47 -0.15 0.63 13.53
CA PRO A 47 0.69 1.34 12.59
C PRO A 47 2.09 0.69 12.46
N PHE A 48 2.52 0.47 11.22
CA PHE A 48 3.83 -0.10 10.90
C PHE A 48 4.47 0.67 9.74
N LYS A 49 5.80 0.57 9.61
CA LYS A 49 6.54 1.18 8.50
C LYS A 49 6.60 0.24 7.31
N CYS A 50 6.37 0.75 6.12
CA CYS A 50 6.57 0.06 4.86
C CYS A 50 7.23 0.97 3.82
N SER A 51 7.76 0.38 2.77
CA SER A 51 8.21 1.08 1.57
C SER A 51 7.11 0.95 0.52
N ILE A 52 6.66 2.07 -0.04
CA ILE A 52 5.74 2.12 -1.17
C ILE A 52 6.40 2.98 -2.24
N LYS A 53 6.70 2.39 -3.40
CA LYS A 53 7.40 3.09 -4.49
C LYS A 53 6.66 2.85 -5.80
N PRO A 54 6.51 3.86 -6.68
CA PRO A 54 6.01 3.63 -8.02
C PRO A 54 6.85 2.57 -8.72
N ARG A 55 6.20 1.60 -9.35
CA ARG A 55 6.89 0.41 -9.91
C ARG A 55 7.61 0.66 -11.22
N SER A 56 7.32 1.77 -11.89
CA SER A 56 7.87 2.10 -13.21
C SER A 56 7.74 3.60 -13.53
N PRO A 57 8.52 4.11 -14.50
CA PRO A 57 8.35 5.49 -14.99
C PRO A 57 6.92 5.80 -15.48
N ARG A 58 6.26 4.83 -16.12
CA ARG A 58 4.84 4.98 -16.54
C ARG A 58 3.91 5.13 -15.34
N ALA A 59 4.16 4.40 -14.25
CA ALA A 59 3.39 4.53 -13.02
C ALA A 59 3.59 5.91 -12.38
N ILE A 60 4.83 6.45 -12.41
CA ILE A 60 5.11 7.83 -11.96
C ILE A 60 4.31 8.84 -12.78
N ALA A 61 4.38 8.77 -14.11
CA ALA A 61 3.63 9.67 -14.99
C ALA A 61 2.12 9.57 -14.76
N LEU A 62 1.58 8.37 -14.56
CA LEU A 62 0.17 8.15 -14.23
C LEU A 62 -0.22 8.84 -12.92
N ILE A 63 0.61 8.72 -11.87
CA ILE A 63 0.36 9.36 -10.56
C ILE A 63 0.40 10.89 -10.68
N GLN A 64 1.29 11.43 -11.52
CA GLN A 64 1.46 12.87 -11.69
C GLN A 64 0.43 13.50 -12.65
N SER A 65 -0.22 12.70 -13.50
CA SER A 65 -1.22 13.19 -14.46
C SER A 65 -2.49 13.77 -13.83
N SER A 66 -2.74 13.55 -12.54
CA SER A 66 -3.89 14.12 -11.83
C SER A 66 -3.71 15.57 -11.39
N ASP A 67 -2.50 16.12 -11.47
CA ASP A 67 -2.18 17.49 -11.00
C ASP A 67 -2.31 18.56 -12.11
N GLU A 68 -2.62 18.19 -13.37
CA GLU A 68 -2.72 19.14 -14.51
C GLU A 68 -4.02 19.99 -14.56
N HIS A 69 -4.85 19.98 -13.51
CA HIS A 69 -6.10 20.78 -13.44
C HIS A 69 -6.13 21.80 -12.28
N LEU A 70 -4.98 22.28 -11.81
CA LEU A 70 -4.87 23.43 -10.88
C LEU A 70 -4.19 24.63 -11.54
#